data_AF-A0A2A5NZ16-F1
#
_entry.id   AF-A0A2A5NZ16-F1
#
_cell.length_a   1.000
_cell.length_b   1.000
_cell.length_c   1.000
_cell.angle_alpha   90.00
_cell.angle_beta   90.00
_cell.angle_gamma   90.00
#
_symmetry.space_group_name_H-M   'P 1'
#
loop_
_entity.id
_entity.type
_entity.pdbx_description
1 polymer ?
#
loop_
_entity_poly.entity_id
_entity_poly.type
_entity_poly.pdbx_seq_one_letter_code
_entity_poly.pdbx_strand_id
1 'polypeptide(L)'
;MKIEVYCTLEEMKRFLIESTCKSFIPREYAEDPEILFERDESEGRIYVEAEEKSEVARIRNLTFVRVKNVLGIKYVSKSGNTRLTWRQIYKDLGKLSGEASGNTIVNLFESGIKNIQVIREGEG
;
A
#
# COMPACT_ATOMS: atom_id res chain seq x y z
N MET A 1 4.93 -4.11 -15.33
CA MET A 1 5.13 -5.56 -15.15
C MET A 1 4.06 -6.07 -14.21
N LYS A 2 3.45 -7.24 -14.46
CA LYS A 2 2.54 -7.85 -13.50
C LYS A 2 3.35 -8.58 -12.43
N ILE A 3 3.02 -8.32 -11.17
CA ILE A 3 3.71 -8.91 -10.03
C ILE A 3 2.73 -9.56 -9.06
N GLU A 4 3.28 -10.47 -8.28
CA GLU A 4 2.64 -11.07 -7.12
C GLU A 4 3.69 -11.29 -6.03
N VAL A 5 3.33 -10.98 -4.78
CA VAL A 5 4.19 -11.18 -3.63
C VAL A 5 3.36 -11.30 -2.35
N TYR A 6 3.82 -12.11 -1.40
CA TYR A 6 3.24 -12.15 -0.07
C TYR A 6 3.99 -11.17 0.83
N CYS A 7 3.25 -10.30 1.51
CA CYS A 7 3.81 -9.34 2.45
C CYS A 7 2.83 -9.02 3.57
N THR A 8 3.39 -8.60 4.70
CA THR A 8 2.66 -8.14 5.87
C THR A 8 2.02 -6.77 5.64
N LEU A 9 1.01 -6.45 6.44
CA LEU A 9 0.39 -5.13 6.47
C LEU A 9 1.42 -4.04 6.83
N GLU A 10 2.37 -4.36 7.70
CA GLU A 10 3.45 -3.43 8.09
C GLU A 10 4.39 -3.12 6.93
N GLU A 11 4.79 -4.14 6.16
CA GLU A 11 5.58 -3.95 4.93
C GLU A 11 4.80 -3.16 3.88
N MET A 12 3.51 -3.44 3.72
CA MET A 12 2.63 -2.68 2.84
C MET A 12 2.53 -1.22 3.29
N LYS A 13 2.40 -0.96 4.59
CA LYS A 13 2.40 0.40 5.17
C LYS A 13 3.71 1.13 4.86
N ARG A 14 4.86 0.49 5.08
CA ARG A 14 6.17 1.07 4.73
C ARG A 14 6.25 1.46 3.25
N PHE A 15 5.77 0.59 2.36
CA PHE A 15 5.72 0.87 0.93
C PHE A 15 4.86 2.08 0.58
N LEU A 16 3.69 2.20 1.19
CA LEU A 16 2.84 3.38 0.99
C LEU A 16 3.54 4.65 1.46
N ILE A 17 4.20 4.62 2.63
CA ILE A 17 4.92 5.77 3.19
C ILE A 17 6.04 6.20 2.24
N GLU A 18 6.90 5.26 1.83
CA GLU A 18 8.03 5.51 0.91
C GLU A 18 7.54 6.12 -0.41
N SER A 19 6.44 5.58 -0.94
CA SER A 19 5.92 5.99 -2.24
C SER A 19 5.09 7.28 -2.21
N THR A 20 4.74 7.80 -1.02
CA THR A 20 3.72 8.85 -0.91
C THR A 20 4.09 10.01 0.00
N CYS A 21 4.49 9.75 1.25
CA CYS A 21 4.46 10.77 2.31
C CYS A 21 5.61 10.73 3.30
N LYS A 22 6.66 9.94 3.05
CA LYS A 22 7.86 9.86 3.90
C LYS A 22 8.43 11.20 4.32
N SER A 23 8.35 12.23 3.47
CA SER A 23 8.89 13.56 3.74
C SER A 23 8.08 14.41 4.72
N PHE A 24 6.83 14.04 5.03
CA PHE A 24 5.95 14.86 5.87
C PHE A 24 5.05 14.08 6.83
N ILE A 25 5.07 12.75 6.81
CA ILE A 25 4.29 11.94 7.75
C ILE A 25 4.77 12.20 9.20
N PRO A 26 3.86 12.47 10.16
CA PRO A 26 4.22 12.52 11.58
C PRO A 26 4.78 11.19 12.05
N ARG A 27 5.81 11.24 12.91
CA ARG A 27 6.53 10.04 13.36
C ARG A 27 5.60 9.08 14.10
N GLU A 28 4.73 9.61 14.94
CA GLU A 28 3.71 8.88 15.68
C GLU A 28 2.74 8.12 14.78
N TYR A 29 2.40 8.67 13.59
CA TYR A 29 1.52 8.00 12.64
C TYR A 29 2.27 6.94 11.83
N ALA A 30 3.55 7.18 11.54
CA ALA A 30 4.40 6.18 10.89
C ALA A 30 4.61 4.94 11.78
N GLU A 31 4.80 5.14 13.09
CA GLU A 31 5.07 4.09 14.07
C GLU A 31 3.80 3.36 14.59
N ASP A 32 2.61 3.98 14.57
CA ASP A 32 1.36 3.35 15.05
C ASP A 32 0.81 2.33 14.02
N PRO A 33 0.78 1.02 14.31
CA PRO A 33 0.35 -0.02 13.37
C PRO A 33 -1.13 0.07 12.97
N GLU A 34 -1.97 0.74 13.76
CA GLU A 34 -3.39 0.93 13.47
C GLU A 34 -3.66 2.19 12.62
N ILE A 35 -2.65 3.01 12.37
CA ILE A 35 -2.78 4.20 11.53
C ILE A 35 -2.31 3.90 10.10
N LEU A 36 -3.24 4.06 9.16
CA LEU A 36 -2.99 4.09 7.72
C LEU A 36 -3.45 5.43 7.14
N PHE A 37 -3.37 5.58 5.82
CA PHE A 37 -3.85 6.77 5.14
C PHE A 37 -4.47 6.46 3.78
N GLU A 38 -5.40 7.30 3.38
CA GLU A 38 -6.11 7.26 2.11
C GLU A 38 -5.82 8.52 1.29
N ARG A 39 -5.97 8.41 -0.03
CA ARG A 39 -5.78 9.49 -0.99
C ARG A 39 -6.80 9.38 -2.13
N ASP A 40 -7.39 10.50 -2.48
CA ASP A 40 -8.37 10.60 -3.58
C ASP A 40 -7.73 10.46 -4.97
N GLU A 41 -8.56 10.08 -5.95
CA GLU A 41 -8.12 9.71 -7.31
C GLU A 41 -7.41 10.84 -8.08
N SER A 42 -7.65 12.10 -7.74
CA SER A 42 -7.06 13.26 -8.41
C SER A 42 -5.53 13.29 -8.36
N GLU A 43 -4.91 12.61 -7.40
CA GLU A 43 -3.46 12.54 -7.24
C GLU A 43 -2.93 11.09 -7.20
N GLY A 44 -3.70 10.16 -7.74
CA GLY A 44 -3.52 8.71 -7.57
C GLY A 44 -4.23 8.22 -6.30
N ARG A 45 -4.72 6.99 -6.31
CA ARG A 45 -5.63 6.49 -5.28
C ARG A 45 -4.91 5.67 -4.21
N ILE A 46 -5.25 5.91 -2.94
CA ILE A 46 -4.96 4.97 -1.85
C ILE A 46 -6.27 4.74 -1.12
N TYR A 47 -6.73 3.49 -1.10
CA TYR A 47 -7.98 3.11 -0.44
C TYR A 47 -7.74 1.92 0.47
N VAL A 48 -8.23 2.02 1.71
CA VAL A 48 -8.10 1.01 2.75
C VAL A 48 -9.49 0.46 3.06
N GLU A 49 -9.62 -0.85 2.90
CA GLU A 49 -10.80 -1.64 3.27
C GLU A 49 -10.51 -2.32 4.61
N ALA A 50 -11.33 -2.04 5.62
CA ALA A 50 -11.19 -2.55 6.99
C ALA A 50 -12.58 -2.69 7.63
N GLU A 51 -12.71 -3.55 8.65
CA GLU A 51 -13.98 -3.72 9.37
C GLU A 51 -14.36 -2.47 10.17
N GLU A 52 -13.39 -1.91 10.90
CA GLU A 52 -13.54 -0.61 11.56
C GLU A 52 -12.57 0.38 10.92
N LYS A 53 -13.08 1.56 10.54
CA LYS A 53 -12.27 2.66 10.02
C LYS A 53 -12.83 3.99 10.51
N SER A 54 -11.97 4.83 11.08
CA SER A 54 -12.32 6.18 11.53
C SER A 54 -11.24 7.18 11.11
N GLU A 55 -11.66 8.38 10.73
CA GLU A 55 -10.74 9.46 10.39
C GLU A 55 -10.06 10.00 11.65
N VAL A 56 -8.74 10.20 11.57
CA VAL A 56 -7.93 10.77 12.66
C VAL A 56 -7.54 12.20 12.34
N ALA A 57 -7.07 12.45 11.11
CA ALA A 57 -6.64 13.77 10.67
C ALA A 57 -6.57 13.85 9.15
N ARG A 58 -6.57 15.07 8.62
CA ARG A 58 -6.19 15.37 7.24
C ARG A 58 -4.91 16.19 7.23
N ILE A 59 -3.92 15.73 6.48
CA ILE A 59 -2.64 16.43 6.31
C ILE A 59 -2.34 16.45 4.81
N ARG A 60 -2.29 17.65 4.24
CA ARG A 60 -2.18 17.86 2.79
C ARG A 60 -3.33 17.15 2.06
N ASN A 61 -2.99 16.29 1.10
CA ASN A 61 -3.90 15.50 0.27
C ASN A 61 -4.20 14.11 0.85
N LEU A 62 -3.77 13.82 2.09
CA LEU A 62 -3.95 12.52 2.72
C LEU A 62 -4.94 12.61 3.88
N THR A 63 -5.83 11.62 3.95
CA THR A 63 -6.70 11.39 5.10
C THR A 63 -6.12 10.23 5.91
N PHE A 64 -5.63 10.51 7.11
CA PHE A 64 -5.13 9.51 8.04
C PHE A 64 -6.30 8.86 8.76
N VAL A 65 -6.28 7.53 8.81
CA VAL A 65 -7.38 6.72 9.34
C VAL A 65 -6.85 5.74 10.36
N ARG A 66 -7.57 5.59 11.48
CA ARG A 66 -7.39 4.47 12.41
C ARG A 66 -8.23 3.31 11.92
N VAL A 67 -7.61 2.14 11.80
CA VAL A 67 -8.21 0.93 11.23
C VAL A 67 -8.07 -0.26 12.16
N LYS A 68 -9.07 -1.15 12.15
CA LYS A 68 -8.97 -2.50 12.69
C LYS A 68 -9.43 -3.52 11.67
N ASN A 69 -8.79 -4.69 11.68
CA ASN A 69 -9.07 -5.80 10.77
C ASN A 69 -9.06 -5.36 9.30
N VAL A 70 -7.88 -4.96 8.80
CA VAL A 70 -7.69 -4.55 7.41
C VAL A 70 -7.86 -5.76 6.48
N LEU A 71 -8.81 -5.66 5.55
CA LEU A 71 -9.15 -6.71 4.58
C LEU A 71 -8.46 -6.48 3.23
N GLY A 72 -8.16 -5.23 2.88
CA GLY A 72 -7.47 -4.93 1.64
C GLY A 72 -7.02 -3.49 1.50
N ILE A 73 -6.02 -3.27 0.64
CA ILE A 73 -5.52 -1.96 0.29
C ILE A 73 -5.39 -1.88 -1.23
N LYS A 74 -5.90 -0.81 -1.83
CA LYS A 74 -5.71 -0.49 -3.25
C LYS A 74 -4.80 0.72 -3.39
N TYR A 75 -3.76 0.59 -4.20
CA TYR A 75 -2.79 1.64 -4.49
C TYR A 75 -2.74 1.90 -6.01
N VAL A 76 -2.88 3.16 -6.39
CA VAL A 76 -2.67 3.65 -7.76
C VAL A 76 -1.73 4.84 -7.69
N SER A 77 -0.63 4.79 -8.45
CA SER A 77 0.31 5.91 -8.52
C SER A 77 -0.31 7.13 -9.21
N LYS A 78 0.22 8.33 -8.94
CA LYS A 78 -0.23 9.56 -9.61
C LYS A 78 -0.15 9.48 -11.14
N SER A 79 0.83 8.75 -11.67
CA SER A 79 1.00 8.51 -13.10
C SER A 79 0.06 7.45 -13.68
N GLY A 80 -0.64 6.67 -12.85
CA GLY A 80 -1.48 5.55 -13.28
C GLY A 80 -0.71 4.28 -13.72
N ASN A 81 0.62 4.37 -13.88
CA ASN A 81 1.46 3.26 -14.35
C ASN A 81 1.62 2.11 -13.34
N THR A 82 1.27 2.35 -12.07
CA THR A 82 1.28 1.34 -11.03
C THR A 82 -0.12 1.22 -10.45
N ARG A 83 -0.63 0.00 -10.40
CA ARG A 83 -1.92 -0.39 -9.83
C ARG A 83 -1.72 -1.68 -9.05
N LEU A 84 -1.71 -1.58 -7.73
CA LEU A 84 -1.47 -2.69 -6.82
C LEU A 84 -2.66 -2.88 -5.89
N THR A 85 -2.97 -4.13 -5.58
CA THR A 85 -3.96 -4.49 -4.57
C THR A 85 -3.32 -5.47 -3.59
N TRP A 86 -3.33 -5.10 -2.31
CA TRP A 86 -3.03 -6.00 -1.21
C TRP A 86 -4.34 -6.57 -0.66
N ARG A 87 -4.40 -7.89 -0.45
CA ARG A 87 -5.54 -8.58 0.16
C ARG A 87 -5.06 -9.43 1.33
N GLN A 88 -5.76 -9.32 2.46
CA GLN A 88 -5.50 -10.13 3.63
C GLN A 88 -5.71 -11.61 3.31
N ILE A 89 -4.82 -12.46 3.83
CA ILE A 89 -4.93 -13.92 3.77
C ILE A 89 -5.09 -14.48 5.18
N TYR A 90 -4.24 -14.03 6.10
CA TYR A 90 -4.26 -14.50 7.48
C TYR A 90 -3.60 -13.46 8.40
N LYS A 91 -4.34 -12.98 9.42
CA LYS A 91 -3.88 -11.94 10.34
C LYS A 91 -3.33 -10.73 9.58
N ASP A 92 -2.06 -10.40 9.74
CA ASP A 92 -1.37 -9.30 9.09
C ASP A 92 -0.73 -9.70 7.76
N LEU A 93 -0.70 -10.99 7.41
CA LEU A 93 -0.17 -11.47 6.14
C LEU A 93 -1.22 -11.33 5.03
N GLY A 94 -0.78 -10.79 3.90
CA GLY A 94 -1.58 -10.71 2.69
C GLY A 94 -0.78 -10.88 1.42
N LYS A 95 -1.50 -10.83 0.31
CA LYS A 95 -0.98 -10.96 -1.04
C LYS A 95 -1.13 -9.64 -1.76
N LEU A 96 0.00 -9.09 -2.19
CA LEU A 96 0.10 -7.91 -3.03
C LEU A 96 0.23 -8.36 -4.49
N SER A 97 -0.67 -7.91 -5.35
CA SER A 97 -0.61 -8.21 -6.77
C SER A 97 -1.04 -7.02 -7.62
N GLY A 98 -0.62 -7.02 -8.89
CA GLY A 98 -1.04 -6.03 -9.88
C GLY A 98 0.09 -5.56 -10.77
N GLU A 99 -0.09 -4.39 -11.37
CA GLU A 99 0.88 -3.79 -12.28
C GLU A 99 1.83 -2.86 -11.53
N ALA A 100 3.13 -3.11 -11.65
CA ALA A 100 4.19 -2.27 -11.09
C ALA A 100 5.13 -1.74 -12.18
N SER A 101 5.47 -0.46 -12.07
CA SER A 101 6.60 0.16 -12.78
C SER A 101 7.95 -0.22 -12.16
N GLY A 102 9.06 0.03 -12.87
CA GLY A 102 10.41 -0.25 -12.36
C GLY A 102 10.71 0.43 -11.02
N ASN A 103 10.37 1.73 -10.88
CA ASN A 103 10.54 2.44 -9.61
C ASN A 103 9.71 1.83 -8.47
N THR A 104 8.50 1.35 -8.78
CA THR A 104 7.67 0.67 -7.77
C THR A 104 8.35 -0.59 -7.25
N ILE A 105 9.04 -1.35 -8.10
CA ILE A 105 9.79 -2.53 -7.65
C ILE A 105 10.89 -2.14 -6.67
N VAL A 106 11.64 -1.06 -6.95
CA VAL A 106 12.67 -0.54 -6.04
C VAL A 106 12.06 -0.17 -4.68
N ASN A 107 10.97 0.60 -4.67
CA ASN A 107 10.30 0.99 -3.42
C ASN A 107 9.78 -0.21 -2.63
N LEU A 108 9.27 -1.26 -3.31
CA LEU A 108 8.84 -2.49 -2.66
C LEU A 108 10.00 -3.16 -1.92
N PHE A 109 11.16 -3.30 -2.58
CA PHE A 109 12.36 -3.85 -1.96
C PHE A 109 12.86 -3.03 -0.77
N GLU A 110 12.92 -1.70 -0.91
CA GLU A 110 13.32 -0.80 0.19
C GLU A 110 12.37 -0.87 1.38
N SER A 111 11.11 -1.22 1.15
CA SER A 111 10.08 -1.39 2.20
C SER A 111 10.10 -2.76 2.89
N GLY A 112 11.03 -3.64 2.48
CA GLY A 112 11.20 -4.98 3.03
C GLY A 112 10.45 -6.07 2.26
N ILE A 113 9.65 -5.72 1.24
CA ILE A 113 8.91 -6.69 0.44
C ILE A 113 9.87 -7.41 -0.50
N LYS A 114 10.18 -8.66 -0.16
CA LYS A 114 11.11 -9.52 -0.87
C LYS A 114 10.37 -10.60 -1.64
N ASN A 115 11.08 -11.30 -2.54
CA ASN A 115 10.55 -12.43 -3.32
C ASN A 115 9.39 -12.07 -4.27
N ILE A 116 9.49 -10.90 -4.91
CA ILE A 116 8.52 -10.46 -5.92
C ILE A 116 8.55 -11.42 -7.11
N GLN A 117 7.42 -12.07 -7.39
CA GLN A 117 7.25 -12.93 -8.55
C GLN A 117 6.73 -12.09 -9.72
N VAL A 118 7.40 -12.17 -10.86
CA VAL A 118 6.96 -11.51 -12.10
C VAL A 118 6.11 -12.49 -12.89
N ILE A 119 4.84 -12.16 -13.09
CA ILE A 119 3.90 -12.96 -13.89
C ILE A 119 4.07 -12.54 -15.34
N ARG A 120 4.55 -13.44 -16.19
CA ARG A 120 4.59 -13.26 -17.65
C ARG A 120 3.26 -13.76 -18.22
N GLU A 121 2.60 -12.96 -19.05
CA GLU A 121 1.46 -13.46 -19.83
C GLU A 121 1.99 -14.39 -20.92
N GLY A 122 1.63 -15.68 -20.86
CA GLY A 122 1.93 -16.67 -21.89
C GLY A 122 2.48 -18.00 -21.38
N GLU A 123 1.67 -18.77 -20.65
CA GLU A 123 1.62 -20.25 -20.73
C GLU A 123 0.15 -20.65 -20.50
N GLY A 124 -0.59 -20.77 -21.60
CA GLY A 124 -2.00 -21.16 -21.69
C GLY A 124 -2.38 -21.32 -23.14
#